data_AF-A0A9E6MV75-F1
#
_entry.id   AF-A0A9E6MV75-F1
#
_cell.length_a   1.000
_cell.length_b   1.000
_cell.length_c   1.000
_cell.angle_alpha   90.00
_cell.angle_beta   90.00
_cell.angle_gamma   90.00
#
_symmetry.space_group_name_H-M   'P 1'
#
loop_
_entity.id
_entity.type
_entity.pdbx_description
1 polymer ?
#
loop_
_entity_poly.entity_id
_entity_poly.type
_entity_poly.pdbx_seq_one_letter_code
_entity_poly.pdbx_strand_id
1 'polypeptide(L)' 'MMENNIKLLNIAEVCAILRCGRNAIYNRMKSDNEFPKGRILWGRARLWTEDEIWAWLSRAVGVDHE' A
#
# COMPACT_ATOMS: atom_id res chain seq x y z
N MET A 1 -7.49 1.68 26.03
CA MET A 1 -8.31 1.33 24.86
C MET A 1 -7.43 1.61 23.65
N MET A 2 -7.04 0.58 22.89
CA MET A 2 -6.23 0.81 21.68
C MET A 2 -7.17 1.35 20.60
N GLU A 3 -7.12 2.66 20.36
CA GLU A 3 -7.66 3.25 19.14
C GLU A 3 -6.99 2.57 17.95
N ASN A 4 -7.68 1.59 17.36
CA ASN A 4 -7.29 1.01 16.10
C ASN A 4 -7.65 2.03 15.02
N ASN A 5 -6.85 3.10 14.93
CA ASN A 5 -7.04 4.11 13.92
C ASN A 5 -6.52 3.56 12.59
N ILE A 6 -7.38 2.87 11.85
CA ILE A 6 -7.07 2.32 10.54
C ILE A 6 -6.85 3.50 9.60
N LYS A 7 -5.58 3.89 9.42
CA LYS A 7 -5.21 4.99 8.55
C LYS A 7 -5.28 4.53 7.10
N LEU A 8 -6.16 5.16 6.35
CA LEU A 8 -6.36 4.89 4.94
C LEU A 8 -5.51 5.85 4.09
N LEU A 9 -4.65 5.26 3.27
CA LEU A 9 -3.75 5.91 2.35
C LEU A 9 -4.37 5.94 0.96
N ASN A 10 -4.30 7.08 0.30
CA ASN A 10 -4.62 7.21 -1.11
C ASN A 10 -3.41 6.88 -1.99
N ILE A 11 -3.61 6.80 -3.31
CA ILE A 11 -2.52 6.48 -4.23
C ILE A 11 -1.35 7.47 -4.16
N ALA A 12 -1.59 8.74 -3.85
CA ALA A 12 -0.55 9.75 -3.72
C ALA A 12 0.29 9.52 -2.45
N GLU A 13 -0.34 9.19 -1.32
CA GLU A 13 0.34 8.83 -0.08
C GLU A 13 1.17 7.54 -0.26
N VAL A 14 0.58 6.52 -0.89
CA VAL A 14 1.29 5.27 -1.21
C VAL A 14 2.49 5.55 -2.14
N CYS A 15 2.32 6.43 -3.13
CA CYS A 15 3.40 6.94 -3.99
C CYS A 15 4.54 7.54 -3.17
N ALA A 16 4.21 8.36 -2.17
CA ALA A 16 5.17 9.07 -1.34
C ALA A 16 5.96 8.10 -0.44
N ILE A 17 5.27 7.13 0.17
CA ILE A 17 5.89 6.10 1.01
C ILE A 17 6.86 5.24 0.19
N LEU A 18 6.40 4.78 -0.98
CA LEU A 18 7.17 3.88 -1.84
C LEU A 18 8.19 4.61 -2.72
N ARG A 19 8.24 5.95 -2.64
CA ARG A 19 9.09 6.84 -3.46
C ARG A 19 9.10 6.47 -4.95
N CYS A 20 7.95 6.06 -5.47
CA CYS A 20 7.80 5.62 -6.85
C CYS A 20 6.63 6.33 -7.51
N GLY A 21 6.57 6.39 -8.84
CA GLY A 21 5.48 7.04 -9.57
C GLY A 21 4.18 6.23 -9.59
N ARG A 22 3.04 6.89 -9.85
CA ARG A 22 1.71 6.23 -9.96
C ARG A 22 1.72 5.03 -10.90
N ASN A 23 2.44 5.12 -12.01
CA ASN A 23 2.52 4.03 -12.98
C ASN A 23 3.23 2.79 -12.43
N ALA A 24 4.22 2.98 -11.54
CA ALA A 24 4.88 1.87 -10.86
C ALA A 24 3.92 1.13 -9.92
N ILE A 25 3.04 1.86 -9.23
CA ILE A 25 1.98 1.26 -8.40
C ILE A 25 1.03 0.44 -9.27
N TYR A 26 0.53 0.99 -10.37
CA TYR A 26 -0.36 0.25 -11.28
C TYR A 26 0.32 -0.99 -11.89
N ASN A 27 1.61 -0.90 -12.21
CA ASN A 27 2.38 -2.03 -12.71
C ASN A 27 2.54 -3.11 -11.64
N ARG A 28 2.88 -2.73 -10.40
CA ARG A 28 2.94 -3.65 -9.26
C ARG A 28 1.58 -4.30 -9.01
N MET A 29 0.49 -3.55 -9.01
CA MET A 29 -0.85 -4.13 -8.88
C MET A 29 -1.23 -5.15 -9.97
N LYS A 30 -0.59 -5.09 -11.14
CA LYS A 30 -0.83 -6.03 -12.27
C LYS A 30 0.14 -7.21 -12.27
N SER A 31 1.41 -6.97 -11.99
CA SER A 31 2.48 -7.97 -12.08
C SER A 31 2.83 -8.61 -10.74
N ASP A 32 2.66 -7.89 -9.64
CA ASP A 32 2.99 -8.31 -8.28
C ASP A 32 1.72 -8.81 -7.61
N ASN A 33 1.60 -10.12 -7.49
CA ASN A 33 0.42 -10.76 -6.91
C ASN A 33 0.33 -10.55 -5.38
N GLU A 34 1.39 -9.99 -4.79
CA GLU A 34 1.55 -9.72 -3.35
C GLU A 34 1.25 -8.25 -3.01
N PHE A 35 1.30 -7.33 -3.97
CA PHE A 35 0.95 -5.93 -3.75
C PHE A 35 -0.53 -5.82 -3.36
N PRO A 36 -0.86 -5.08 -2.29
CA PRO A 36 -2.23 -5.01 -1.81
C PRO A 36 -3.13 -4.39 -2.88
N LYS A 37 -4.25 -5.06 -3.17
CA LYS A 37 -5.17 -4.61 -4.21
C LYS A 37 -5.87 -3.30 -3.85
N GLY A 38 -5.89 -2.93 -2.56
CA GLY A 38 -6.61 -1.76 -2.07
C GLY A 38 -8.13 -1.91 -2.16
N ARG A 39 -8.86 -1.16 -1.35
CA ARG A 39 -10.32 -1.12 -1.33
C ARG A 39 -10.82 0.15 -2.00
N ILE A 40 -11.96 0.04 -2.66
CA ILE A 40 -12.68 1.20 -3.21
C ILE A 40 -13.77 1.53 -2.19
N LEU A 41 -13.63 2.65 -1.50
CA LEU A 41 -14.61 3.10 -0.49
C LEU A 41 -15.69 4.01 -1.08
N TRP A 42 -15.34 4.86 -2.05
CA TRP A 42 -16.30 5.70 -2.76
C TRP A 42 -15.79 6.09 -4.16
N GLY A 43 -16.63 5.91 -5.18
CA GLY A 43 -16.30 6.27 -6.56
C GLY A 43 -15.15 5.45 -7.16
N ARG A 44 -14.17 6.13 -7.78
CA ARG A 44 -12.98 5.50 -8.39
C ARG A 44 -11.73 5.57 -7.51
N ALA A 45 -11.84 6.14 -6.30
CA ALA A 45 -10.71 6.30 -5.40
C ALA A 45 -10.39 4.96 -4.73
N ARG A 46 -9.19 4.45 -5.00
CA ARG A 46 -8.65 3.25 -4.36
C ARG A 46 -7.80 3.68 -3.18
N LEU A 47 -8.07 3.06 -2.03
CA LEU A 47 -7.45 3.33 -0.75
C LEU A 47 -6.82 2.04 -0.23
N TRP A 48 -5.72 2.19 0.48
CA TRP A 48 -4.99 1.11 1.13
C TRP A 48 -4.90 1.43 2.61
N THR A 49 -4.86 0.43 3.48
CA THR A 49 -4.49 0.70 4.86
C THR A 49 -2.98 0.88 4.96
N GLU A 50 -2.54 1.72 5.89
CA GLU A 50 -1.12 1.94 6.16
C GLU A 50 -0.42 0.62 6.52
N ASP A 51 -1.05 -0.21 7.34
CA ASP A 51 -0.56 -1.55 7.72
C ASP A 51 -0.31 -2.46 6.50
N GLU A 52 -1.26 -2.55 5.57
CA GLU A 52 -1.11 -3.36 4.35
C GLU A 52 0.11 -2.94 3.50
N ILE A 53 0.34 -1.62 3.40
CA ILE A 53 1.48 -1.08 2.63
C ILE A 53 2.80 -1.37 3.33
N TRP A 54 2.88 -1.20 4.65
CA TRP A 54 4.08 -1.52 5.41
C TRP A 54 4.39 -3.00 5.45
N ALA A 55 3.37 -3.85 5.62
CA ALA A 55 3.52 -5.30 5.60
C ALA A 55 4.03 -5.78 4.23
N TRP A 56 3.52 -5.22 3.13
CA TRP A 56 4.05 -5.49 1.80
C TRP A 56 5.48 -4.97 1.64
N LEU A 57 5.77 -3.73 2.07
CA LEU A 57 7.11 -3.16 1.95
C LEU A 57 8.15 -4.00 2.69
N SER A 58 7.82 -4.46 3.91
CA SER A 58 8.68 -5.34 4.71
C SER A 58 9.06 -6.60 3.94
N ARG A 59 8.08 -7.25 3.28
CA ARG A 59 8.30 -8.43 2.43
C ARG A 59 9.07 -8.09 1.16
N ALA A 60 8.74 -6.99 0.50
CA ALA A 60 9.32 -6.59 -0.78
C ALA A 60 10.79 -6.15 -0.68
N VAL A 61 11.17 -5.52 0.44
CA VAL A 61 12.55 -5.11 0.72
C VAL A 61 13.36 -6.27 1.31
N GLY A 62 12.71 -7.35 1.73
CA GLY A 62 13.39 -8.51 2.31
C GLY A 62 14.19 -8.12 3.55
N VAL A 63 13.67 -7.20 4.37
CA VAL A 63 14.24 -6.95 5.69
C VAL A 63 13.80 -8.12 6.58
N ASP A 64 14.44 -9.25 6.37
CA ASP A 64 14.59 -10.27 7.40
C ASP A 64 15.40 -9.60 8.50
N HIS A 65 14.72 -9.13 9.55
CA HIS A 65 15.39 -8.62 10.74
C HIS A 65 15.90 -9.82 11.53
N GLU A 66 16.97 -10.44 11.03
CA GLU A 66 17.82 -11.37 11.79
C GLU A 66 18.86 -10.59 12.60
#